data_AF-M5FSU4-F1
#
_entry.id   AF-M5FSU4-F1
#
_cell.length_a   1.000
_cell.length_b   1.000
_cell.length_c   1.000
_cell.angle_alpha   90.00
_cell.angle_beta   90.00
_cell.angle_gamma   90.00
#
_symmetry.space_group_name_H-M   'P 1'
#
loop_
_entity.id
_entity.type
_entity.pdbx_description
1 polymer ?
#
loop_
_entity_poly.entity_id
_entity_poly.type
_entity_poly.pdbx_seq_one_letter_code
_entity_poly.pdbx_strand_id
1 'polypeptide(L)'
;MASLTAPSITTLLSNLSQDEGFAALLNDSSLQALYCSGAGGDTGSICAICANTDIAGIGVRVAFYAQAIFNALQVLYSPDDSTSGQWAAVILTLALLIPATTQKAQGNLTLFHASLVLNFATLSTLASLAVAPRCTVWRAEDKGSGRKRETRGRVVLSLALVIQLIRNQLVLQWSWAVYMFTSPSYAQPVCNGPTLLLFFGYPIFASSIDPHLQPPGALAHKSYFFIYPLWLLFSMGLTMGYFAILSISSGDSRLRRPSGSKLITPYPTGTAYNTPRSRGQSRLAARLPRFSSSPTHLIRDLIALLLFVGLVTATEVQHAIQPYLLPGEDEVTTFGQMAALLLATAPLWSLGMAWFRGYEVGEGTKDAELRLPLVAVQRQTWGFVQDGAGEGPDEGENEEEEEEPRDRGRIRKVVLLSPQTTPDEWRKVREETDGTSFRCMEKRRRRVA
;
A
#
# COMPACT_ATOMS: atom_id res chain seq x y z
N MET A 1 -24.19 -34.76 27.04
CA MET A 1 -23.11 -33.84 27.45
C MET A 1 -23.50 -33.27 28.80
N ALA A 2 -22.87 -33.76 29.88
CA ALA A 2 -23.16 -33.30 31.22
C ALA A 2 -22.60 -31.88 31.40
N SER A 3 -23.45 -30.94 31.78
CA SER A 3 -23.05 -29.59 32.18
C SER A 3 -22.27 -29.71 33.48
N LEU A 4 -20.95 -29.82 33.39
CA LEU A 4 -20.06 -29.64 34.53
C LEU A 4 -20.22 -28.20 34.98
N THR A 5 -20.77 -28.01 36.18
CA THR A 5 -20.97 -26.70 36.76
C THR A 5 -19.61 -26.01 36.94
N ALA A 6 -19.47 -24.84 36.32
CA ALA A 6 -18.29 -23.95 36.34
C ALA A 6 -17.49 -23.85 37.66
N PRO A 7 -18.11 -23.84 38.87
CA PRO A 7 -17.34 -23.76 40.12
C PRO A 7 -16.35 -24.91 40.37
N SER A 8 -16.56 -26.09 39.79
CA SER A 8 -15.70 -27.25 40.05
C SER A 8 -14.38 -27.18 39.27
N ILE A 9 -14.37 -26.49 38.12
CA ILE A 9 -13.19 -26.35 37.26
C ILE A 9 -12.25 -25.29 37.82
N THR A 10 -12.80 -24.18 38.34
CA THR A 10 -12.01 -23.09 38.91
C THR A 10 -11.25 -23.51 40.16
N THR A 11 -11.82 -24.37 41.02
CA THR A 11 -11.10 -24.89 42.21
C THR A 11 -9.98 -25.86 41.84
N LEU A 12 -10.15 -26.63 40.78
CA LEU A 12 -9.15 -27.57 40.29
C LEU A 12 -7.96 -26.82 39.66
N LEU A 13 -8.25 -25.78 38.87
CA LEU A 13 -7.24 -24.90 38.28
C LEU A 13 -6.49 -24.09 39.33
N SER A 14 -7.15 -23.58 40.39
CA SER A 14 -6.48 -22.83 41.45
C SER A 14 -5.51 -23.68 42.28
N ASN A 15 -5.80 -24.97 42.45
CA ASN A 15 -4.90 -25.89 43.17
C ASN A 15 -3.71 -26.33 42.30
N LEU A 16 -3.88 -26.40 40.97
CA LEU A 16 -2.80 -26.70 40.01
C LEU A 16 -1.89 -25.50 39.73
N SER A 17 -2.32 -24.29 40.09
CA SER A 17 -1.65 -23.03 39.78
C SER A 17 -0.32 -22.82 40.54
N GLN A 18 -0.10 -23.55 41.64
CA GLN A 18 1.06 -23.35 42.51
C GLN A 18 2.30 -24.18 42.15
N ASP A 19 2.20 -25.10 41.18
CA ASP A 19 3.31 -25.97 40.78
C ASP A 19 3.83 -25.64 39.36
N GLU A 20 5.14 -25.81 39.16
CA GLU A 20 5.79 -25.70 37.82
C GLU A 20 5.16 -26.62 36.76
N GLY A 21 4.35 -27.61 37.19
CA GLY A 21 3.57 -28.49 36.32
C GLY A 21 2.43 -27.79 35.54
N PHE A 22 2.02 -26.58 35.92
CA PHE A 22 0.94 -25.87 35.21
C PHE A 22 1.30 -25.53 33.76
N ALA A 23 2.56 -25.13 33.51
CA ALA A 23 3.05 -24.86 32.17
C ALA A 23 3.05 -26.13 31.30
N ALA A 24 3.38 -27.29 31.89
CA ALA A 24 3.35 -28.57 31.18
C ALA A 24 1.92 -29.04 30.84
N LEU A 25 0.94 -28.74 31.70
CA LEU A 25 -0.48 -29.00 31.44
C LEU A 25 -1.05 -28.08 30.36
N LEU A 26 -0.65 -26.81 30.32
CA LEU A 26 -1.06 -25.86 29.29
C LEU A 26 -0.48 -26.15 27.90
N ASN A 27 0.51 -27.04 27.80
CA ASN A 27 0.96 -27.56 26.50
C ASN A 27 -0.08 -28.48 25.84
N ASP A 28 -1.12 -28.92 26.56
CA ASP A 28 -2.26 -29.61 25.95
C ASP A 28 -3.22 -28.59 25.33
N SER A 29 -3.30 -28.61 24.00
CA SER A 29 -4.22 -27.79 23.20
C SER A 29 -5.67 -27.79 23.71
N SER A 30 -6.13 -28.88 24.33
CA SER A 30 -7.48 -29.00 24.88
C SER A 30 -7.67 -28.15 26.15
N LEU A 31 -6.68 -28.15 27.03
CA LEU A 31 -6.71 -27.36 28.27
C LEU A 31 -6.51 -25.87 27.96
N GLN A 32 -5.65 -25.55 27.00
CA GLN A 32 -5.50 -24.20 26.49
C GLN A 32 -6.83 -23.68 25.90
N ALA A 33 -7.50 -24.47 25.06
CA ALA A 33 -8.81 -24.11 24.53
C ALA A 33 -9.87 -23.93 25.62
N LEU A 34 -9.85 -24.75 26.68
CA LEU A 34 -10.74 -24.59 27.82
C LEU A 34 -10.46 -23.31 28.62
N TYR A 35 -9.17 -22.99 28.84
CA TYR A 35 -8.75 -21.75 29.49
C TYR A 35 -9.17 -20.52 28.68
N CYS A 36 -8.99 -20.56 27.37
CA CYS A 36 -9.29 -19.45 26.47
C CYS A 36 -10.78 -19.30 26.12
N SER A 37 -11.58 -20.36 26.25
CA SER A 37 -13.04 -20.31 26.08
C SER A 37 -13.79 -19.98 27.38
N GLY A 38 -13.19 -20.28 28.53
CA GLY A 38 -13.69 -19.85 29.82
C GLY A 38 -13.53 -18.34 29.99
N ALA A 39 -14.39 -17.72 30.81
CA ALA A 39 -14.17 -16.37 31.33
C ALA A 39 -12.99 -16.35 32.34
N GLY A 40 -11.88 -17.05 32.04
CA GLY A 40 -10.73 -17.35 32.88
C GLY A 40 -9.88 -16.14 33.27
N GLY A 41 -10.42 -14.93 33.11
CA GLY A 41 -9.84 -13.72 33.64
C GLY A 41 -10.01 -13.58 35.16
N ASP A 42 -11.03 -14.19 35.78
CA ASP A 42 -11.37 -13.84 37.18
C ASP A 42 -10.77 -14.77 38.25
N THR A 43 -10.10 -15.87 37.88
CA THR A 43 -9.44 -16.74 38.86
C THR A 43 -8.07 -16.22 39.27
N GLY A 44 -8.05 -15.01 39.83
CA GLY A 44 -7.09 -14.30 40.71
C GLY A 44 -5.60 -14.65 40.85
N SER A 45 -4.99 -15.58 40.11
CA SER A 45 -3.63 -16.06 40.41
C SER A 45 -2.70 -16.22 39.22
N ILE A 46 -3.18 -16.51 38.00
CA ILE A 46 -2.29 -16.73 36.85
C ILE A 46 -2.77 -15.97 35.63
N CYS A 47 -1.88 -15.13 35.10
CA CYS A 47 -2.04 -14.55 33.79
C CYS A 47 -1.44 -15.47 32.72
N ALA A 48 -2.25 -15.86 31.73
CA ALA A 48 -1.79 -16.43 30.48
C ALA A 48 -2.55 -15.78 29.31
N ILE A 49 -1.83 -15.26 28.32
CA ILE A 49 -2.40 -14.62 27.13
C ILE A 49 -2.75 -15.69 26.11
N CYS A 50 -4.02 -15.74 25.73
CA CYS A 50 -4.50 -16.68 24.72
C CYS A 50 -3.98 -16.32 23.34
N ALA A 51 -3.30 -17.27 22.69
CA ALA A 51 -2.79 -17.14 21.34
C ALA A 51 -3.92 -16.77 20.35
N ASN A 52 -3.66 -15.79 19.49
CA ASN A 52 -4.59 -15.36 18.44
C ASN A 52 -3.90 -15.43 17.07
N THR A 53 -3.90 -16.64 16.55
CA THR A 53 -3.26 -17.02 15.29
C THR A 53 -3.76 -16.23 14.08
N ASP A 54 -5.00 -15.72 14.10
CA ASP A 54 -5.56 -14.91 13.01
C ASP A 54 -5.08 -13.45 12.99
N ILE A 55 -4.53 -12.96 14.11
CA ILE A 55 -4.09 -11.56 14.24
C ILE A 55 -2.58 -11.43 14.34
N ALA A 56 -1.95 -12.27 15.14
CA ALA A 56 -0.52 -12.20 15.43
C ALA A 56 0.23 -13.49 15.06
N GLY A 57 -0.47 -14.47 14.49
CA GLY A 57 0.16 -15.70 14.04
C GLY A 57 1.22 -15.45 12.98
N ILE A 58 2.21 -16.35 12.94
CA ILE A 58 3.41 -16.20 12.11
C ILE A 58 3.09 -15.91 10.63
N GLY A 59 2.01 -16.50 10.08
CA GLY A 59 1.58 -16.24 8.71
C GLY A 59 1.17 -14.78 8.46
N VAL A 60 0.49 -14.15 9.42
CA VAL A 60 0.14 -12.72 9.34
C VAL A 60 1.41 -11.87 9.42
N ARG A 61 2.31 -12.17 10.36
CA ARG A 61 3.57 -11.42 10.53
C ARG A 61 4.42 -11.45 9.26
N VAL A 62 4.67 -12.65 8.75
CA VAL A 62 5.41 -12.88 7.51
C VAL A 62 4.70 -12.24 6.32
N ALA A 63 3.36 -12.27 6.26
CA ALA A 63 2.60 -11.61 5.20
C ALA A 63 2.86 -10.10 5.16
N PHE A 64 2.82 -9.40 6.30
CA PHE A 64 3.12 -7.96 6.36
C PHE A 64 4.59 -7.66 5.99
N TYR A 65 5.53 -8.49 6.43
CA TYR A 65 6.96 -8.32 6.11
C TYR A 65 7.23 -8.55 4.62
N ALA A 66 6.69 -9.64 4.06
CA ALA A 66 6.83 -9.97 2.65
C ALA A 66 6.14 -8.93 1.76
N GLN A 67 4.93 -8.49 2.13
CA GLN A 67 4.19 -7.46 1.39
C GLN A 67 4.99 -6.15 1.31
N ALA A 68 5.62 -5.72 2.41
CA ALA A 68 6.46 -4.53 2.43
C ALA A 68 7.68 -4.68 1.50
N ILE A 69 8.35 -5.84 1.53
CA ILE A 69 9.49 -6.13 0.65
C ILE A 69 9.06 -6.17 -0.82
N PHE A 70 7.97 -6.87 -1.15
CA PHE A 70 7.51 -6.97 -2.53
C PHE A 70 7.03 -5.63 -3.08
N ASN A 71 6.39 -4.79 -2.28
CA ASN A 71 6.05 -3.43 -2.67
C ASN A 71 7.30 -2.60 -2.99
N ALA A 72 8.36 -2.73 -2.19
CA ALA A 72 9.64 -2.08 -2.49
C ALA A 72 10.26 -2.61 -3.80
N LEU A 73 10.23 -3.92 -4.03
CA LEU A 73 10.75 -4.55 -5.25
C LEU A 73 9.94 -4.15 -6.49
N GLN A 74 8.61 -4.13 -6.41
CA GLN A 74 7.75 -3.68 -7.51
C GLN A 74 8.12 -2.28 -7.96
N VAL A 75 8.45 -1.39 -7.03
CA VAL A 75 8.76 0.00 -7.34
C VAL A 75 10.14 0.16 -7.94
N LEU A 76 11.06 -0.75 -7.60
CA LEU A 76 12.38 -0.84 -8.20
C LEU A 76 12.32 -1.37 -9.64
N TYR A 77 11.47 -2.36 -9.91
CA TYR A 77 11.44 -3.06 -11.20
C TYR A 77 10.33 -2.61 -12.16
N SER A 78 9.15 -2.29 -11.64
CA SER A 78 7.96 -1.85 -12.39
C SER A 78 7.19 -0.74 -11.67
N PRO A 79 7.70 0.51 -11.67
CA PRO A 79 7.03 1.63 -11.02
C PRO A 79 5.69 2.02 -11.67
N ASP A 80 5.40 1.51 -12.87
CA ASP A 80 4.11 1.68 -13.53
C ASP A 80 3.03 0.74 -12.95
N ASP A 81 3.44 -0.46 -12.51
CA ASP A 81 2.52 -1.47 -11.94
C ASP A 81 2.43 -1.37 -10.40
N SER A 82 3.18 -0.49 -9.75
CA SER A 82 3.24 -0.39 -8.28
C SER A 82 1.92 0.00 -7.62
N THR A 83 0.98 0.56 -8.39
CA THR A 83 -0.38 0.87 -7.92
C THR A 83 -1.12 -0.38 -7.45
N SER A 84 -0.93 -1.53 -8.12
CA SER A 84 -1.60 -2.78 -7.71
C SER A 84 -1.06 -3.31 -6.38
N GLY A 85 0.25 -3.19 -6.14
CA GLY A 85 0.86 -3.56 -4.85
C GLY A 85 0.39 -2.69 -3.69
N GLN A 86 0.19 -1.39 -3.95
CA GLN A 86 -0.40 -0.48 -2.96
C GLN A 86 -1.82 -0.88 -2.56
N TRP A 87 -2.67 -1.24 -3.52
CA TRP A 87 -4.01 -1.76 -3.22
C TRP A 87 -3.98 -3.06 -2.42
N ALA A 88 -3.08 -3.98 -2.77
CA ALA A 88 -2.90 -5.21 -2.00
C ALA A 88 -2.49 -4.92 -0.54
N ALA A 89 -1.65 -3.91 -0.29
CA ALA A 89 -1.29 -3.49 1.07
C ALA A 89 -2.47 -2.89 1.84
N VAL A 90 -3.31 -2.07 1.18
CA VAL A 90 -4.56 -1.55 1.79
C VAL A 90 -5.47 -2.70 2.18
N ILE A 91 -5.71 -3.64 1.26
CA ILE A 91 -6.59 -4.78 1.49
C ILE A 91 -6.07 -5.65 2.64
N LEU A 92 -4.75 -5.92 2.68
CA LEU A 92 -4.14 -6.67 3.78
C LEU A 92 -4.31 -5.96 5.13
N THR A 93 -4.16 -4.63 5.15
CA THR A 93 -4.34 -3.82 6.37
C THR A 93 -5.80 -3.83 6.84
N LEU A 94 -6.76 -3.72 5.92
CA LEU A 94 -8.19 -3.85 6.22
C LEU A 94 -8.55 -5.26 6.70
N ALA A 95 -7.97 -6.29 6.08
CA ALA A 95 -8.17 -7.68 6.46
C ALA A 95 -7.66 -7.97 7.88
N LEU A 96 -6.70 -7.21 8.39
CA LEU A 96 -6.26 -7.27 9.78
C LEU A 96 -7.14 -6.42 10.71
N LEU A 97 -7.45 -5.19 10.31
CA LEU A 97 -8.14 -4.23 11.17
C LEU A 97 -9.62 -4.55 11.38
N ILE A 98 -10.32 -5.08 10.38
CA ILE A 98 -11.73 -5.45 10.53
C ILE A 98 -11.87 -6.56 11.59
N PRO A 99 -11.20 -7.72 11.52
CA PRO A 99 -11.24 -8.72 12.58
C PRO A 99 -10.80 -8.19 13.94
N ALA A 100 -9.72 -7.39 13.99
CA ALA A 100 -9.27 -6.80 15.26
C ALA A 100 -10.33 -5.90 15.90
N THR A 101 -11.01 -5.05 15.12
CA THR A 101 -12.11 -4.22 15.62
C THR A 101 -13.31 -5.06 16.07
N THR A 102 -13.68 -6.09 15.31
CA THR A 102 -14.77 -7.00 15.68
C THR A 102 -14.45 -7.76 16.97
N GLN A 103 -13.24 -8.33 17.09
CA GLN A 103 -12.82 -9.07 18.28
C GLN A 103 -12.70 -8.15 19.50
N LYS A 104 -12.24 -6.91 19.33
CA LYS A 104 -12.22 -5.93 20.43
C LYS A 104 -13.65 -5.56 20.86
N ALA A 105 -14.56 -5.34 19.92
CA ALA A 105 -15.96 -5.06 20.22
C ALA A 105 -16.65 -6.22 20.96
N GLN A 106 -16.21 -7.46 20.70
CA GLN A 106 -16.67 -8.67 21.39
C GLN A 106 -15.97 -8.93 22.74
N GLY A 107 -14.96 -8.13 23.11
CA GLY A 107 -14.17 -8.37 24.31
C GLY A 107 -13.24 -9.59 24.22
N ASN A 108 -12.93 -10.05 23.00
CA ASN A 108 -12.08 -11.21 22.71
C ASN A 108 -10.63 -10.82 22.33
N LEU A 109 -10.35 -9.53 22.13
CA LEU A 109 -9.01 -9.05 21.79
C LEU A 109 -8.25 -8.61 23.05
N THR A 110 -7.07 -9.18 23.28
CA THR A 110 -6.18 -8.77 24.38
C THR A 110 -5.40 -7.50 24.01
N LEU A 111 -4.90 -6.78 25.02
CA LEU A 111 -4.10 -5.57 24.83
C LEU A 111 -2.83 -5.83 24.00
N PHE A 112 -2.19 -6.99 24.22
CA PHE A 112 -1.02 -7.44 23.48
C PHE A 112 -1.31 -7.52 21.96
N HIS A 113 -2.32 -8.28 21.56
CA HIS A 113 -2.70 -8.43 20.16
C HIS A 113 -3.10 -7.09 19.53
N ALA A 114 -3.80 -6.23 20.28
CA ALA A 114 -4.19 -4.92 19.78
C ALA A 114 -2.99 -4.02 19.44
N SER A 115 -1.93 -4.09 20.26
CA SER A 115 -0.69 -3.36 20.01
C SER A 115 0.12 -3.91 18.82
N LEU A 116 0.10 -5.23 18.60
CA LEU A 116 0.71 -5.84 17.41
C LEU A 116 0.01 -5.40 16.13
N VAL A 117 -1.33 -5.37 16.12
CA VAL A 117 -2.13 -4.86 14.99
C VAL A 117 -1.72 -3.44 14.62
N LEU A 118 -1.49 -2.62 15.63
CA LEU A 118 -1.06 -1.24 15.47
C LEU A 118 0.36 -1.14 14.88
N ASN A 119 1.28 -2.01 15.28
CA ASN A 119 2.62 -2.12 14.69
C ASN A 119 2.56 -2.56 13.21
N PHE A 120 1.74 -3.57 12.87
CA PHE A 120 1.57 -4.01 11.47
C PHE A 120 0.94 -2.94 10.59
N ALA A 121 -0.08 -2.23 11.08
CA ALA A 121 -0.67 -1.09 10.38
C ALA A 121 0.38 0.01 10.13
N THR A 122 1.21 0.31 11.13
CA THR A 122 2.30 1.29 11.01
C THR A 122 3.35 0.87 9.97
N LEU A 123 3.74 -0.41 9.98
CA LEU A 123 4.67 -0.98 9.00
C LEU A 123 4.12 -0.86 7.56
N SER A 124 2.84 -1.19 7.37
CA SER A 124 2.14 -1.10 6.07
C SER A 124 2.08 0.34 5.56
N THR A 125 1.73 1.30 6.42
CA THR A 125 1.72 2.73 6.10
C THR A 125 3.11 3.23 5.72
N LEU A 126 4.15 2.85 6.48
CA LEU A 126 5.53 3.24 6.21
C LEU A 126 6.03 2.68 4.87
N ALA A 127 5.76 1.41 4.59
CA ALA A 127 6.12 0.79 3.31
C ALA A 127 5.44 1.49 2.12
N SER A 128 4.15 1.84 2.27
CA SER A 128 3.40 2.58 1.26
C SER A 128 3.97 3.99 1.03
N LEU A 129 4.36 4.69 2.11
CA LEU A 129 5.00 6.00 2.02
C LEU A 129 6.37 5.92 1.35
N ALA A 130 7.20 4.92 1.67
CA ALA A 130 8.54 4.76 1.09
C ALA A 130 8.50 4.60 -0.44
N VAL A 131 7.42 4.00 -0.93
CA VAL A 131 7.17 3.75 -2.34
C VAL A 131 6.62 4.97 -3.08
N ALA A 132 5.81 5.80 -2.42
CA ALA A 132 5.03 6.87 -3.04
C ALA A 132 5.80 7.81 -4.01
N PRO A 133 7.04 8.27 -3.73
CA PRO A 133 7.77 9.21 -4.60
C PRO A 133 8.19 8.62 -5.96
N ARG A 134 8.15 7.30 -6.09
CA ARG A 134 8.66 6.60 -7.27
C ARG A 134 7.56 6.22 -8.25
N CYS A 135 6.30 6.35 -7.88
CA CYS A 135 5.19 6.10 -8.79
C CYS A 135 5.28 7.07 -9.99
N THR A 136 5.20 6.53 -11.20
CA THR A 136 5.37 7.31 -12.45
C THR A 136 4.29 8.36 -12.66
N VAL A 137 3.15 8.23 -11.98
CA VAL A 137 2.10 9.25 -11.82
C VAL A 137 2.66 10.63 -11.47
N TRP A 138 3.71 10.70 -10.66
CA TRP A 138 4.33 11.98 -10.25
C TRP A 138 5.23 12.59 -11.32
N ARG A 139 5.61 11.83 -12.36
CA ARG A 139 6.42 12.28 -13.50
C ARG A 139 5.55 12.45 -14.73
N ALA A 140 4.80 13.56 -14.80
CA ALA A 140 4.24 14.01 -16.06
C ALA A 140 5.39 14.38 -17.02
N GLU A 141 5.74 13.50 -17.95
CA GLU A 141 6.70 13.82 -19.01
C GLU A 141 6.09 14.88 -19.94
N ASP A 142 6.59 16.11 -19.84
CA ASP A 142 6.20 17.23 -20.70
C ASP A 142 6.89 17.10 -22.08
N LYS A 143 6.49 16.07 -22.85
CA LYS A 143 6.95 15.84 -24.23
C LYS A 143 5.95 16.41 -25.22
N GLY A 144 6.21 17.63 -25.68
CA GLY A 144 5.60 18.21 -26.89
C GLY A 144 4.38 19.10 -26.63
N SER A 145 4.49 20.36 -27.07
CA SER A 145 3.54 21.46 -26.86
C SER A 145 2.15 21.31 -27.49
N GLY A 146 1.81 20.19 -28.14
CA GLY A 146 0.58 20.07 -28.94
C GLY A 146 -0.61 19.33 -28.30
N ARG A 147 -0.40 18.50 -27.27
CA ARG A 147 -1.45 17.63 -26.67
C ARG A 147 -1.54 17.79 -25.14
N LYS A 148 -1.33 19.02 -24.65
CA LYS A 148 -1.12 19.34 -23.23
C LYS A 148 -2.35 19.31 -22.32
N ARG A 149 -3.58 19.22 -22.84
CA ARG A 149 -4.80 19.29 -22.00
C ARG A 149 -5.34 17.93 -21.55
N GLU A 150 -5.21 16.89 -22.36
CA GLU A 150 -5.89 15.61 -22.11
C GLU A 150 -5.10 14.70 -21.14
N THR A 151 -3.77 14.74 -21.17
CA THR A 151 -2.90 14.00 -20.23
C THR A 151 -2.85 14.63 -18.83
N ARG A 152 -3.11 15.93 -18.70
CA ARG A 152 -3.16 16.60 -17.38
C ARG A 152 -4.33 16.11 -16.53
N GLY A 153 -5.49 15.83 -17.13
CA GLY A 153 -6.66 15.33 -16.41
C GLY A 153 -6.42 13.95 -15.77
N ARG A 154 -5.76 13.04 -16.48
CA ARG A 154 -5.47 11.68 -15.97
C ARG A 154 -4.43 11.68 -14.86
N VAL A 155 -3.43 12.57 -14.94
CA VAL A 155 -2.42 12.73 -13.89
C VAL A 155 -3.04 13.32 -12.62
N VAL A 156 -3.89 14.34 -12.75
CA VAL A 156 -4.57 14.95 -11.59
C VAL A 156 -5.52 13.93 -10.94
N LEU A 157 -6.27 13.16 -11.73
CA LEU A 157 -7.17 12.13 -11.20
C LEU A 157 -6.41 11.01 -10.48
N SER A 158 -5.32 10.52 -11.07
CA SER A 158 -4.51 9.46 -10.44
C SER A 158 -3.79 9.93 -9.17
N LEU A 159 -3.33 11.18 -9.16
CA LEU A 159 -2.69 11.80 -8.00
C LEU A 159 -3.70 12.05 -6.86
N ALA A 160 -4.93 12.43 -7.21
CA ALA A 160 -6.03 12.51 -6.25
C ALA A 160 -6.36 11.15 -5.64
N LEU A 161 -6.38 10.07 -6.43
CA LEU A 161 -6.62 8.71 -5.93
C LEU A 161 -5.50 8.22 -5.01
N VAL A 162 -4.23 8.51 -5.32
CA VAL A 162 -3.09 8.12 -4.45
C VAL A 162 -3.10 8.91 -3.14
N ILE A 163 -3.37 10.22 -3.19
CA ILE A 163 -3.53 11.03 -1.97
C ILE A 163 -4.70 10.52 -1.14
N GLN A 164 -5.83 10.20 -1.77
CA GLN A 164 -7.00 9.62 -1.11
C GLN A 164 -6.68 8.27 -0.47
N LEU A 165 -5.90 7.42 -1.15
CA LEU A 165 -5.51 6.10 -0.67
C LEU A 165 -4.57 6.18 0.53
N ILE A 166 -3.53 7.01 0.46
CA ILE A 166 -2.58 7.25 1.56
C ILE A 166 -3.34 7.85 2.75
N ARG A 167 -4.25 8.80 2.48
CA ARG A 167 -5.11 9.37 3.52
C ARG A 167 -5.97 8.30 4.19
N ASN A 168 -6.55 7.39 3.43
CA ASN A 168 -7.38 6.31 3.99
C ASN A 168 -6.57 5.34 4.87
N GLN A 169 -5.37 4.93 4.44
CA GLN A 169 -4.51 4.08 5.29
C GLN A 169 -4.15 4.78 6.61
N LEU A 170 -3.75 6.05 6.51
CA LEU A 170 -3.42 6.86 7.68
C LEU A 170 -4.63 6.97 8.60
N VAL A 171 -5.79 7.40 8.09
CA VAL A 171 -7.03 7.53 8.86
C VAL A 171 -7.40 6.20 9.53
N LEU A 172 -7.28 5.08 8.83
CA LEU A 172 -7.62 3.77 9.37
C LEU A 172 -6.68 3.37 10.53
N GLN A 173 -5.38 3.62 10.41
CA GLN A 173 -4.40 3.43 11.49
C GLN A 173 -4.73 4.33 12.69
N TRP A 174 -5.11 5.59 12.45
CA TRP A 174 -5.51 6.52 13.52
C TRP A 174 -6.82 6.13 14.19
N SER A 175 -7.82 5.74 13.42
CA SER A 175 -9.08 5.22 13.96
C SER A 175 -8.84 4.01 14.85
N TRP A 176 -7.95 3.10 14.43
CA TRP A 176 -7.55 1.96 15.24
C TRP A 176 -6.87 2.39 16.55
N ALA A 177 -5.89 3.28 16.48
CA ALA A 177 -5.21 3.78 17.67
C ALA A 177 -6.15 4.51 18.64
N VAL A 178 -7.01 5.40 18.13
CA VAL A 178 -8.00 6.09 18.96
C VAL A 178 -8.97 5.09 19.59
N TYR A 179 -9.43 4.09 18.83
CA TYR A 179 -10.27 3.03 19.36
C TYR A 179 -9.56 2.15 20.40
N MET A 180 -8.24 1.92 20.22
CA MET A 180 -7.40 1.26 21.20
C MET A 180 -7.41 2.05 22.52
N PHE A 181 -7.14 3.36 22.49
CA PHE A 181 -6.95 4.14 23.72
C PHE A 181 -8.23 4.68 24.36
N THR A 182 -9.32 4.84 23.61
CA THR A 182 -10.61 5.32 24.17
C THR A 182 -11.45 4.22 24.78
N SER A 183 -11.19 2.96 24.45
CA SER A 183 -11.88 1.80 25.00
C SER A 183 -10.91 0.96 25.84
N PRO A 184 -10.94 1.07 27.18
CA PRO A 184 -10.02 0.36 28.07
C PRO A 184 -10.37 -1.14 28.22
N SER A 185 -11.49 -1.58 27.65
CA SER A 185 -11.94 -2.95 27.70
C SER A 185 -11.14 -3.82 26.73
N TYR A 186 -10.38 -4.75 27.28
CA TYR A 186 -9.69 -5.81 26.55
C TYR A 186 -10.03 -7.16 27.17
N ALA A 187 -9.89 -8.22 26.37
CA ALA A 187 -9.95 -9.58 26.87
C ALA A 187 -8.90 -9.80 27.96
N GLN A 188 -9.23 -10.67 28.92
CA GLN A 188 -8.33 -11.10 30.00
C GLN A 188 -7.81 -9.91 30.84
N PRO A 189 -8.68 -9.21 31.59
CA PRO A 189 -8.31 -8.00 32.34
C PRO A 189 -7.15 -8.21 33.32
N VAL A 190 -7.05 -9.39 33.94
CA VAL A 190 -5.94 -9.75 34.84
C VAL A 190 -4.59 -9.83 34.12
N CYS A 191 -4.57 -10.06 32.81
CA CYS A 191 -3.37 -10.07 31.99
C CYS A 191 -2.97 -8.72 31.42
N ASN A 192 -3.88 -7.75 31.41
CA ASN A 192 -3.58 -6.44 30.83
C ASN A 192 -2.45 -5.75 31.58
N GLY A 193 -2.49 -5.73 32.93
CA GLY A 193 -1.46 -5.09 33.75
C GLY A 193 -0.02 -5.56 33.46
N PRO A 194 0.28 -6.88 33.51
CA PRO A 194 1.62 -7.40 33.24
C PRO A 194 2.00 -7.47 31.75
N THR A 195 1.11 -7.08 30.83
CA THR A 195 1.44 -7.03 29.40
C THR A 195 2.53 -6.00 29.14
N LEU A 196 3.56 -6.41 28.40
CA LEU A 196 4.70 -5.56 28.07
C LEU A 196 4.49 -4.96 26.68
N LEU A 197 4.44 -3.62 26.64
CA LEU A 197 4.25 -2.83 25.44
C LEU A 197 5.57 -2.18 25.07
N LEU A 198 5.97 -2.26 23.80
CA LEU A 198 7.21 -1.66 23.33
C LEU A 198 6.95 -0.27 22.77
N PHE A 199 7.21 0.77 23.56
CA PHE A 199 7.08 2.16 23.14
C PHE A 199 8.46 2.78 22.94
N PHE A 200 8.71 3.40 21.78
CA PHE A 200 10.00 4.02 21.46
C PHE A 200 11.20 3.06 21.55
N GLY A 201 10.98 1.76 21.37
CA GLY A 201 12.00 0.72 21.57
C GLY A 201 12.29 0.41 23.04
N TYR A 202 11.55 0.99 23.97
CA TYR A 202 11.67 0.71 25.41
C TYR A 202 10.46 -0.10 25.90
N PRO A 203 10.68 -1.22 26.62
CA PRO A 203 9.59 -2.05 27.13
C PRO A 203 8.94 -1.43 28.36
N ILE A 204 7.61 -1.29 28.35
CA ILE A 204 6.83 -0.68 29.43
C ILE A 204 5.65 -1.58 29.77
N PHE A 205 5.46 -1.88 31.05
CA PHE A 205 4.29 -2.62 31.53
C PHE A 205 3.03 -1.75 31.42
N ALA A 206 1.94 -2.30 30.91
CA ALA A 206 0.69 -1.58 30.77
C ALA A 206 0.09 -1.11 32.11
N SER A 207 0.32 -1.84 33.21
CA SER A 207 -0.07 -1.42 34.58
C SER A 207 0.57 -0.11 35.06
N SER A 208 1.71 0.28 34.47
CA SER A 208 2.36 1.56 34.76
C SER A 208 1.72 2.73 33.98
N ILE A 209 1.00 2.43 32.90
CA ILE A 209 0.42 3.42 32.00
C ILE A 209 -1.01 3.76 32.42
N ASP A 210 -1.84 2.74 32.66
CA ASP A 210 -3.25 2.90 33.00
C ASP A 210 -3.50 2.44 34.46
N PRO A 211 -3.87 3.36 35.36
CA PRO A 211 -4.14 3.01 36.75
C PRO A 211 -5.40 2.16 36.90
N HIS A 212 -6.31 2.15 35.92
CA HIS A 212 -7.49 1.27 35.93
C HIS A 212 -7.14 -0.21 35.74
N LEU A 213 -5.93 -0.51 35.25
CA LEU A 213 -5.44 -1.88 35.09
C LEU A 213 -4.76 -2.42 36.36
N GLN A 214 -4.65 -1.63 37.43
CA GLN A 214 -4.05 -2.09 38.67
C GLN A 214 -5.04 -2.91 39.51
N PRO A 215 -4.58 -4.00 40.14
CA PRO A 215 -5.42 -4.76 41.06
C PRO A 215 -5.84 -3.90 42.26
N PRO A 216 -7.05 -4.11 42.80
CA PRO A 216 -7.53 -3.35 43.95
C PRO A 216 -6.57 -3.50 45.14
N GLY A 217 -6.02 -2.38 45.61
CA GLY A 217 -5.07 -2.34 46.74
C GLY A 217 -3.60 -2.13 46.36
N ALA A 218 -3.25 -2.10 45.07
CA ALA A 218 -1.92 -1.65 44.65
C ALA A 218 -1.73 -0.16 44.95
N LEU A 219 -0.54 0.23 45.46
CA LEU A 219 -0.21 1.63 45.69
C LEU A 219 -0.31 2.41 44.38
N ALA A 220 -1.11 3.49 44.37
CA ALA A 220 -1.29 4.35 43.22
C ALA A 220 0.04 5.01 42.79
N HIS A 221 0.76 4.33 41.90
CA HIS A 221 1.91 4.92 41.22
C HIS A 221 1.45 5.95 40.18
N LYS A 222 2.29 6.95 39.90
CA LYS A 222 2.03 7.96 38.87
C LYS A 222 1.68 7.26 37.54
N SER A 223 0.48 7.53 37.03
CA SER A 223 0.03 7.00 35.75
C SER A 223 0.69 7.76 34.60
N TYR A 224 1.34 7.02 33.70
CA TYR A 224 1.97 7.58 32.50
C TYR A 224 1.01 7.57 31.30
N PHE A 225 -0.26 7.93 31.49
CA PHE A 225 -1.27 7.88 30.41
C PHE A 225 -0.90 8.73 29.20
N PHE A 226 -0.10 9.80 29.40
CA PHE A 226 0.40 10.65 28.32
C PHE A 226 1.31 9.93 27.31
N ILE A 227 1.79 8.72 27.62
CA ILE A 227 2.66 7.97 26.72
C ILE A 227 1.93 7.52 25.44
N TYR A 228 0.63 7.26 25.52
CA TYR A 228 -0.20 6.88 24.37
C TYR A 228 -0.31 8.01 23.33
N PRO A 229 -0.75 9.23 23.70
CA PRO A 229 -0.75 10.34 22.75
C PRO A 229 0.67 10.72 22.31
N LEU A 230 1.69 10.58 23.15
CA LEU A 230 3.08 10.82 22.76
C LEU A 230 3.55 9.84 21.68
N TRP A 231 3.24 8.55 21.83
CA TRP A 231 3.56 7.52 20.84
C TRP A 231 2.78 7.73 19.54
N LEU A 232 1.52 8.18 19.62
CA LEU A 232 0.74 8.57 18.46
C LEU A 232 1.35 9.77 17.73
N LEU A 233 1.71 10.82 18.47
CA LEU A 233 2.40 11.99 17.91
C LEU A 233 3.75 11.61 17.31
N PHE A 234 4.45 10.64 17.89
CA PHE A 234 5.68 10.11 17.31
C PHE A 234 5.43 9.37 16.00
N SER A 235 4.42 8.50 15.94
CA SER A 235 4.02 7.83 14.69
C SER A 235 3.56 8.84 13.63
N MET A 236 2.87 9.91 14.04
CA MET A 236 2.53 11.05 13.19
C MET A 236 3.77 11.78 12.70
N GLY A 237 4.70 12.07 13.60
CA GLY A 237 5.94 12.78 13.31
C GLY A 237 6.81 11.98 12.34
N LEU A 238 6.87 10.66 12.49
CA LEU A 238 7.55 9.77 11.55
C LEU A 238 6.89 9.80 10.18
N THR A 239 5.57 9.63 10.10
CA THR A 239 4.85 9.61 8.80
C THR A 239 4.87 10.97 8.10
N MET A 240 4.59 12.05 8.82
CA MET A 240 4.65 13.43 8.31
C MET A 240 6.08 13.87 7.99
N GLY A 241 7.03 13.60 8.87
CA GLY A 241 8.44 13.94 8.68
C GLY A 241 9.02 13.23 7.46
N TYR A 242 8.71 11.93 7.31
CA TYR A 242 9.08 11.19 6.12
C TYR A 242 8.39 11.76 4.87
N PHE A 243 7.09 12.03 4.91
CA PHE A 243 6.36 12.67 3.80
C PHE A 243 6.95 14.05 3.41
N ALA A 244 7.37 14.85 4.39
CA ALA A 244 8.01 16.15 4.14
C ALA A 244 9.37 15.98 3.44
N ILE A 245 10.20 15.03 3.90
CA ILE A 245 11.47 14.67 3.24
C ILE A 245 11.21 14.26 1.79
N LEU A 246 10.17 13.45 1.55
CA LEU A 246 9.78 13.03 0.20
C LEU A 246 9.39 14.23 -0.66
N SER A 247 8.54 15.11 -0.14
CA SER A 247 8.04 16.30 -0.84
C SER A 247 9.18 17.24 -1.23
N ILE A 248 10.10 17.53 -0.31
CA ILE A 248 11.26 18.40 -0.57
C ILE A 248 12.20 17.76 -1.60
N SER A 249 12.48 16.45 -1.46
CA SER A 249 13.37 15.72 -2.38
C SER A 249 12.85 15.66 -3.83
N SER A 250 11.55 15.86 -4.03
CA SER A 250 10.93 15.82 -5.36
C SER A 250 11.17 17.10 -6.19
N GLY A 251 11.47 18.24 -5.55
CA GLY A 251 11.60 19.54 -6.20
C GLY A 251 12.91 19.72 -6.99
N ASP A 252 14.01 19.14 -6.49
CA ASP A 252 15.37 19.44 -6.97
C ASP A 252 15.66 18.92 -8.39
N SER A 253 14.89 17.92 -8.84
CA SER A 253 15.06 17.32 -10.18
C SER A 253 14.69 18.26 -11.34
N ARG A 254 13.98 19.36 -11.08
CA ARG A 254 13.49 20.27 -12.15
C ARG A 254 14.49 21.35 -12.56
N LEU A 255 15.50 21.66 -11.73
CA LEU A 255 16.40 22.79 -11.96
C LEU A 255 17.63 22.46 -12.81
N ARG A 256 17.95 21.17 -13.02
CA ARG A 256 19.03 20.72 -13.90
C ARG A 256 18.53 20.27 -15.27
N ARG A 257 17.66 21.03 -15.92
CA ARG A 257 17.66 21.01 -17.39
C ARG A 257 18.92 21.76 -17.80
N PRO A 258 19.96 21.12 -18.38
CA PRO A 258 21.03 21.86 -19.00
C PRO A 258 20.35 22.73 -20.05
N SER A 259 20.29 24.03 -19.76
CA SER A 259 19.75 25.02 -20.68
C SER A 259 20.49 24.78 -21.98
N GLY A 260 19.75 24.34 -23.00
CA GLY A 260 20.33 23.93 -24.27
C GLY A 260 21.08 25.12 -24.84
N SER A 261 22.38 25.19 -24.56
CA SER A 261 23.32 25.83 -25.45
C SER A 261 23.15 25.04 -26.74
N LYS A 262 22.44 25.64 -27.68
CA LYS A 262 22.41 25.25 -29.08
C LYS A 262 23.85 25.39 -29.59
N LEU A 263 24.73 24.47 -29.22
CA LEU A 263 26.02 24.34 -29.87
C LEU A 263 25.73 23.59 -31.17
N ILE A 264 25.45 24.40 -32.20
CA ILE A 264 25.49 24.01 -33.61
C ILE A 264 26.85 23.35 -33.80
N THR A 265 26.88 22.02 -33.81
CA THR A 265 28.08 21.27 -34.14
C THR A 265 28.15 21.21 -35.66
N PRO A 266 29.14 21.84 -36.29
CA PRO A 266 29.31 21.79 -37.74
C PRO A 266 29.69 20.36 -38.15
N TYR A 267 29.07 19.88 -39.22
CA TYR A 267 29.32 18.59 -39.86
C TYR A 267 30.82 18.38 -40.17
N PRO A 268 31.46 17.31 -39.67
CA PRO A 268 32.69 16.79 -40.25
C PRO A 268 32.34 15.65 -41.21
N THR A 269 32.45 15.94 -42.50
CA THR A 269 32.57 14.95 -43.58
C THR A 269 33.88 14.19 -43.40
N GLY A 270 33.83 12.95 -42.93
CA GLY A 270 35.02 12.13 -42.73
C GLY A 270 34.71 10.64 -42.63
N THR A 271 35.01 9.92 -43.70
CA THR A 271 34.99 8.45 -43.83
C THR A 271 35.88 7.78 -42.79
N ALA A 272 35.32 6.97 -41.89
CA ALA A 272 36.09 6.20 -40.92
C ALA A 272 35.67 4.72 -40.89
N TYR A 273 36.69 3.88 -40.89
CA TYR A 273 36.70 2.42 -41.01
C TYR A 273 35.92 1.67 -39.92
N ASN A 274 35.24 0.61 -40.37
CA ASN A 274 34.50 -0.35 -39.55
C ASN A 274 35.47 -1.20 -38.71
N THR A 275 35.55 -0.97 -37.40
CA THR A 275 36.09 -1.95 -36.45
C THR A 275 34.94 -2.63 -35.68
N PRO A 276 34.79 -3.96 -35.76
CA PRO A 276 33.74 -4.69 -35.06
C PRO A 276 34.12 -4.84 -33.58
N ARG A 277 33.84 -3.80 -32.81
CA ARG A 277 34.10 -3.76 -31.37
C ARG A 277 33.05 -4.61 -30.64
N SER A 278 33.52 -5.58 -29.86
CA SER A 278 32.76 -6.53 -29.05
C SER A 278 31.72 -5.85 -28.13
N ARG A 279 30.46 -5.79 -28.60
CA ARG A 279 29.29 -5.19 -27.93
C ARG A 279 28.47 -6.20 -27.11
N GLY A 280 29.10 -7.29 -26.63
CA GLY A 280 28.39 -8.41 -26.00
C GLY A 280 28.11 -8.27 -24.50
N GLN A 281 29.06 -7.72 -23.72
CA GLN A 281 29.02 -7.86 -22.25
C GLN A 281 28.37 -6.69 -21.48
N SER A 282 28.08 -5.55 -22.12
CA SER A 282 27.50 -4.38 -21.43
C SER A 282 25.97 -4.37 -21.33
N ARG A 283 25.27 -5.40 -21.84
CA ARG A 283 23.79 -5.45 -21.83
C ARG A 283 23.19 -5.91 -20.50
N LEU A 284 23.90 -6.76 -19.74
CA LEU A 284 23.44 -7.22 -18.42
C LEU A 284 23.57 -6.12 -17.36
N ALA A 285 24.68 -5.35 -17.39
CA ALA A 285 24.86 -4.20 -16.50
C ALA A 285 23.87 -3.04 -16.77
N ALA A 286 23.30 -2.95 -17.97
CA ALA A 286 22.27 -1.97 -18.30
C ALA A 286 20.87 -2.33 -17.73
N ARG A 287 20.68 -3.57 -17.25
CA ARG A 287 19.41 -4.04 -16.65
C ARG A 287 19.33 -3.84 -15.14
N LEU A 288 20.46 -3.66 -14.47
CA LEU A 288 20.42 -3.29 -13.06
C LEU A 288 19.83 -1.88 -12.96
N PRO A 289 18.88 -1.65 -12.03
CA PRO A 289 18.36 -0.31 -11.81
C PRO A 289 19.56 0.59 -11.59
N ARG A 290 19.72 1.62 -12.44
CA ARG A 290 20.74 2.64 -12.23
C ARG A 290 20.41 3.31 -10.91
N PHE A 291 21.02 2.82 -9.84
CA PHE A 291 21.02 3.48 -8.56
C PHE A 291 21.49 4.89 -8.85
N SER A 292 20.56 5.83 -8.68
CA SER A 292 20.86 7.23 -8.90
C SER A 292 22.02 7.56 -7.98
N SER A 293 23.16 7.94 -8.54
CA SER A 293 24.38 8.26 -7.79
C SER A 293 24.22 9.51 -6.92
N SER A 294 23.02 10.11 -6.86
CA SER A 294 22.75 11.21 -5.96
C SER A 294 22.74 10.68 -4.52
N PRO A 295 23.61 11.19 -3.64
CA PRO A 295 23.64 10.77 -2.24
C PRO A 295 22.30 10.99 -1.52
N THR A 296 21.49 11.95 -1.98
CA THR A 296 20.17 12.23 -1.42
C THR A 296 19.18 11.07 -1.55
N HIS A 297 19.22 10.30 -2.64
CA HIS A 297 18.35 9.14 -2.81
C HIS A 297 18.79 7.97 -1.96
N LEU A 298 20.11 7.77 -1.80
CA LEU A 298 20.67 6.73 -0.94
C LEU A 298 20.32 6.98 0.53
N ILE A 299 20.46 8.21 1.01
CA ILE A 299 20.09 8.57 2.39
C ILE A 299 18.61 8.28 2.65
N ARG A 300 17.72 8.67 1.73
CA ARG A 300 16.28 8.40 1.86
C ARG A 300 15.97 6.91 1.92
N ASP A 301 16.52 6.13 0.99
CA ASP A 301 16.28 4.69 0.94
C ASP A 301 16.86 3.99 2.19
N LEU A 302 18.01 4.45 2.68
CA LEU A 302 18.62 3.97 3.92
C LEU A 302 17.74 4.28 5.15
N ILE A 303 17.20 5.49 5.26
CA ILE A 303 16.28 5.85 6.35
C ILE A 303 15.03 4.96 6.31
N ALA A 304 14.45 4.75 5.12
CA ALA A 304 13.29 3.88 4.97
C ALA A 304 13.59 2.44 5.39
N LEU A 305 14.77 1.90 5.00
CA LEU A 305 15.22 0.58 5.40
C LEU A 305 15.43 0.48 6.91
N LEU A 306 16.07 1.48 7.53
CA LEU A 306 16.29 1.52 8.98
C LEU A 306 14.97 1.56 9.76
N LEU A 307 14.00 2.38 9.31
CA LEU A 307 12.68 2.43 9.92
C LEU A 307 11.92 1.11 9.75
N PHE A 308 12.01 0.48 8.57
CA PHE A 308 11.42 -0.83 8.33
C PHE A 308 12.02 -1.91 9.24
N VAL A 309 13.35 -2.05 9.25
CA VAL A 309 14.06 -3.02 10.10
C VAL A 309 13.78 -2.75 11.58
N GLY A 310 13.76 -1.47 11.98
CA GLY A 310 13.43 -1.07 13.34
C GLY A 310 12.03 -1.51 13.77
N LEU A 311 11.02 -1.32 12.91
CA LEU A 311 9.64 -1.75 13.19
C LEU A 311 9.47 -3.27 13.21
N VAL A 312 10.10 -3.99 12.28
CA VAL A 312 10.12 -5.46 12.29
C VAL A 312 10.76 -5.96 13.58
N THR A 313 11.94 -5.43 13.92
CA THR A 313 12.66 -5.79 15.15
C THR A 313 11.83 -5.47 16.38
N ALA A 314 11.21 -4.29 16.44
CA ALA A 314 10.33 -3.90 17.54
C ALA A 314 9.15 -4.86 17.71
N THR A 315 8.53 -5.28 16.61
CA THR A 315 7.40 -6.21 16.63
C THR A 315 7.83 -7.60 17.13
N GLU A 316 8.94 -8.12 16.60
CA GLU A 316 9.48 -9.42 16.98
C GLU A 316 10.01 -9.44 18.42
N VAL A 317 10.66 -8.36 18.86
CA VAL A 317 11.10 -8.19 20.24
C VAL A 317 9.90 -8.13 21.19
N GLN A 318 8.85 -7.41 20.83
CA GLN A 318 7.63 -7.36 21.63
C GLN A 318 6.96 -8.74 21.75
N HIS A 319 6.92 -9.51 20.66
CA HIS A 319 6.40 -10.89 20.68
C HIS A 319 7.28 -11.81 21.54
N ALA A 320 8.60 -11.77 21.35
CA ALA A 320 9.55 -12.65 22.03
C ALA A 320 9.71 -12.38 23.53
N ILE A 321 9.55 -11.12 23.95
CA ILE A 321 9.71 -10.74 25.37
C ILE A 321 8.46 -11.09 26.19
N GLN A 322 7.30 -11.32 25.57
CA GLN A 322 6.05 -11.50 26.29
C GLN A 322 6.03 -12.83 27.07
N PRO A 323 6.16 -12.82 28.41
CA PRO A 323 6.45 -14.04 29.17
C PRO A 323 5.20 -14.91 29.42
N TYR A 324 4.01 -14.32 29.24
CA TYR A 324 2.73 -14.98 29.51
C TYR A 324 2.05 -15.47 28.23
N LEU A 325 2.72 -15.43 27.07
CA LEU A 325 2.12 -15.88 25.82
C LEU A 325 2.03 -17.40 25.81
N LEU A 326 0.81 -17.92 25.64
CA LEU A 326 0.60 -19.37 25.53
C LEU A 326 1.22 -19.89 24.21
N PRO A 327 1.76 -21.12 24.19
CA PRO A 327 2.23 -21.74 22.96
C PRO A 327 1.11 -21.86 21.92
N GLY A 328 1.46 -22.01 20.65
CA GLY A 328 0.51 -22.19 19.55
C GLY A 328 0.25 -20.96 18.69
N GLU A 329 0.72 -19.78 19.07
CA GLU A 329 0.60 -18.57 18.22
C GLU A 329 1.36 -18.70 16.89
N ASP A 330 2.47 -19.43 16.90
CA ASP A 330 3.32 -19.66 15.74
C ASP A 330 2.89 -20.86 14.87
N GLU A 331 1.77 -21.49 15.20
CA GLU A 331 1.23 -22.57 14.38
C GLU A 331 0.48 -22.00 13.18
N VAL A 332 0.91 -22.37 11.97
CA VAL A 332 0.25 -21.99 10.71
C VAL A 332 -0.97 -22.89 10.46
N THR A 333 -1.97 -22.79 11.33
CA THR A 333 -3.12 -23.69 11.32
C THR A 333 -4.40 -23.03 10.82
N THR A 334 -4.46 -21.69 10.77
CA THR A 334 -5.71 -20.99 10.44
C THR A 334 -5.80 -20.53 9.00
N PHE A 335 -7.03 -20.50 8.49
CA PHE A 335 -7.36 -19.96 7.18
C PHE A 335 -6.95 -18.49 7.05
N GLY A 336 -7.08 -17.69 8.12
CA GLY A 336 -6.70 -16.28 8.15
C GLY A 336 -5.22 -16.05 7.80
N GLN A 337 -4.33 -16.86 8.38
CA GLN A 337 -2.90 -16.81 8.08
C GLN A 337 -2.59 -17.15 6.62
N MET A 338 -3.22 -18.20 6.08
CA MET A 338 -3.03 -18.58 4.67
C MET A 338 -3.57 -17.51 3.73
N ALA A 339 -4.72 -16.93 4.04
CA ALA A 339 -5.29 -15.82 3.26
C ALA A 339 -4.38 -14.59 3.30
N ALA A 340 -3.81 -14.24 4.46
CA ALA A 340 -2.85 -13.15 4.59
C ALA A 340 -1.60 -13.39 3.73
N LEU A 341 -1.04 -14.60 3.75
CA LEU A 341 0.10 -14.98 2.92
C LEU A 341 -0.23 -14.91 1.43
N LEU A 342 -1.39 -15.41 1.00
CA LEU A 342 -1.84 -15.32 -0.39
C LEU A 342 -1.99 -13.86 -0.84
N LEU A 343 -2.59 -13.01 0.00
CA LEU A 343 -2.69 -11.56 -0.28
C LEU A 343 -1.31 -10.91 -0.37
N ALA A 344 -0.37 -11.30 0.49
CA ALA A 344 1.00 -10.82 0.45
C ALA A 344 1.76 -11.26 -0.81
N THR A 345 1.35 -12.35 -1.47
CA THR A 345 1.95 -12.77 -2.75
C THR A 345 1.36 -12.05 -3.97
N ALA A 346 0.25 -11.32 -3.84
CA ALA A 346 -0.38 -10.62 -4.97
C ALA A 346 0.60 -9.73 -5.76
N PRO A 347 1.55 -9.01 -5.12
CA PRO A 347 2.56 -8.24 -5.83
C PRO A 347 3.51 -9.05 -6.73
N LEU A 348 3.73 -10.33 -6.42
CA LEU A 348 4.65 -11.20 -7.18
C LEU A 348 4.19 -11.40 -8.62
N TRP A 349 2.89 -11.39 -8.87
CA TRP A 349 2.35 -11.52 -10.23
C TRP A 349 2.79 -10.34 -11.11
N SER A 350 2.59 -9.11 -10.65
CA SER A 350 3.03 -7.92 -11.39
C SER A 350 4.54 -7.90 -11.59
N LEU A 351 5.29 -8.34 -10.56
CA LEU A 351 6.75 -8.46 -10.65
C LEU A 351 7.18 -9.49 -11.71
N GLY A 352 6.51 -10.65 -11.74
CA GLY A 352 6.73 -11.69 -12.74
C GLY A 352 6.42 -11.19 -14.16
N MET A 353 5.30 -10.50 -14.35
CA MET A 353 4.94 -9.92 -15.65
C MET A 353 5.94 -8.86 -16.12
N ALA A 354 6.43 -8.02 -15.21
CA ALA A 354 7.47 -7.05 -15.53
C ALA A 354 8.79 -7.75 -15.93
N TRP A 355 9.15 -8.81 -15.21
CA TRP A 355 10.32 -9.64 -15.54
C TRP A 355 10.19 -10.28 -16.93
N PHE A 356 9.05 -10.89 -17.25
CA PHE A 356 8.78 -11.50 -18.56
C PHE A 356 8.83 -10.47 -19.70
N ARG A 357 8.20 -9.30 -19.55
CA ARG A 357 8.29 -8.21 -20.55
C ARG A 357 9.71 -7.74 -20.77
N GLY A 358 10.53 -7.69 -19.72
CA GLY A 358 11.95 -7.35 -19.81
C GLY A 358 12.78 -8.38 -20.62
N TYR A 359 12.32 -9.63 -20.68
CA TYR A 359 12.97 -10.69 -21.45
C TYR A 359 12.75 -10.48 -22.96
N GLU A 360 11.51 -10.25 -23.40
CA GLU A 360 11.15 -10.12 -24.83
C GLU A 360 11.87 -8.97 -25.54
N VAL A 361 12.06 -7.83 -24.86
CA VAL A 361 12.76 -6.66 -25.42
C VAL A 361 14.26 -6.95 -25.68
N GLY A 362 14.82 -7.95 -25.01
CA GLY A 362 16.21 -8.38 -25.21
C GLY A 362 16.44 -9.20 -26.49
N GLU A 363 15.43 -9.95 -26.93
CA GLU A 363 15.53 -10.89 -28.05
C GLU A 363 15.12 -10.27 -29.39
N GLY A 364 14.19 -9.31 -29.39
CA GLY A 364 13.58 -8.75 -30.59
C GLY A 364 14.45 -7.82 -31.46
N THR A 365 15.70 -7.51 -31.10
CA THR A 365 16.55 -6.63 -31.96
C THR A 365 17.21 -7.34 -33.13
N LYS A 366 16.97 -8.65 -33.32
CA LYS A 366 17.42 -9.37 -34.52
C LYS A 366 16.29 -9.74 -35.49
N ASP A 367 15.04 -9.86 -35.03
CA ASP A 367 13.94 -10.41 -35.86
C ASP A 367 12.67 -9.54 -35.91
N ALA A 368 12.77 -8.23 -35.60
CA ALA A 368 11.63 -7.30 -35.52
C ALA A 368 10.83 -7.09 -36.83
N GLU A 369 11.17 -7.76 -37.93
CA GLU A 369 10.45 -7.62 -39.20
C GLU A 369 9.28 -8.60 -39.35
N LEU A 370 9.11 -9.60 -38.46
CA LEU A 370 8.18 -10.70 -38.74
C LEU A 370 7.05 -10.97 -37.72
N ARG A 371 6.81 -10.11 -36.71
CA ARG A 371 5.76 -10.40 -35.71
C ARG A 371 4.81 -9.24 -35.41
N LEU A 372 3.72 -9.19 -36.19
CA LEU A 372 2.38 -8.70 -35.85
C LEU A 372 1.43 -9.84 -36.22
N PRO A 373 0.54 -10.38 -35.35
CA PRO A 373 -0.56 -9.62 -34.74
C PRO A 373 -1.08 -10.18 -33.37
N LEU A 374 -0.23 -10.62 -32.42
CA LEU A 374 -0.74 -11.24 -31.18
C LEU A 374 -1.24 -10.23 -30.11
N VAL A 375 -0.72 -8.99 -30.12
CA VAL A 375 -1.03 -7.97 -29.11
C VAL A 375 -2.45 -7.39 -29.26
N ALA A 376 -3.11 -7.61 -30.41
CA ALA A 376 -4.48 -7.15 -30.64
C ALA A 376 -5.54 -7.95 -29.85
N VAL A 377 -5.27 -9.21 -29.49
CA VAL A 377 -6.28 -10.11 -28.89
C VAL A 377 -6.47 -9.84 -27.38
N GLN A 378 -5.42 -9.42 -26.66
CA GLN A 378 -5.50 -9.26 -25.20
C GLN A 378 -6.18 -7.95 -24.75
N ARG A 379 -6.31 -6.95 -25.65
CA ARG A 379 -7.06 -5.72 -25.36
C ARG A 379 -8.58 -5.89 -25.46
N GLN A 380 -9.07 -6.92 -26.16
CA GLN A 380 -10.51 -7.14 -26.33
C GLN A 380 -11.16 -7.83 -25.13
N THR A 381 -10.41 -8.59 -24.32
CA THR A 381 -10.98 -9.41 -23.24
C THR A 381 -11.26 -8.64 -21.95
N TRP A 382 -10.61 -7.50 -21.72
CA TRP A 382 -10.73 -6.71 -20.48
C TRP A 382 -11.49 -5.39 -20.64
N GLY A 383 -12.02 -5.10 -21.84
CA GLY A 383 -12.78 -3.88 -22.13
C GLY A 383 -14.27 -3.94 -21.74
N PHE A 384 -14.74 -5.01 -21.10
CA PHE A 384 -16.18 -5.29 -20.98
C PHE A 384 -16.84 -4.93 -19.63
N VAL A 385 -16.15 -4.25 -18.71
CA VAL A 385 -16.67 -4.05 -17.32
C VAL A 385 -16.84 -2.58 -16.91
N GLN A 386 -16.73 -1.60 -17.81
CA GLN A 386 -16.89 -0.18 -17.42
C GLN A 386 -18.01 0.63 -18.08
N ASP A 387 -18.76 0.05 -19.02
CA ASP A 387 -19.88 0.76 -19.66
C ASP A 387 -21.21 0.20 -19.16
N GLY A 388 -21.63 0.63 -17.95
CA GLY A 388 -22.85 0.11 -17.35
C GLY A 388 -23.33 0.86 -16.10
N ALA A 389 -23.52 2.18 -16.21
CA ALA A 389 -24.35 2.94 -15.27
C ALA A 389 -24.97 4.16 -15.99
N GLY A 390 -25.97 3.90 -16.83
CA GLY A 390 -26.95 4.90 -17.28
C GLY A 390 -27.90 5.23 -16.13
N GLU A 391 -28.08 6.51 -15.83
CA GLU A 391 -29.23 7.34 -16.22
C GLU A 391 -30.52 6.98 -15.46
N GLY A 392 -30.85 7.84 -14.49
CA GLY A 392 -32.18 7.99 -13.88
C GLY A 392 -32.59 9.47 -13.95
N PRO A 393 -33.89 9.78 -14.03
CA PRO A 393 -34.43 10.95 -14.74
C PRO A 393 -34.50 12.23 -13.91
N ASP A 394 -34.48 13.34 -14.65
CA ASP A 394 -34.69 14.73 -14.23
C ASP A 394 -36.09 14.98 -13.65
N GLU A 395 -36.13 15.55 -12.44
CA GLU A 395 -37.11 16.53 -11.95
C GLU A 395 -36.23 17.65 -11.36
N GLY A 396 -36.19 18.89 -11.82
CA GLY A 396 -37.27 19.76 -12.28
C GLY A 396 -37.60 20.74 -11.15
N GLU A 397 -36.91 21.89 -11.08
CA GLU A 397 -37.46 23.21 -10.69
C GLU A 397 -36.38 24.31 -10.58
N ASN A 398 -36.53 25.31 -11.45
CA ASN A 398 -36.32 26.75 -11.32
C ASN A 398 -35.37 27.30 -10.24
N GLU A 399 -34.40 28.11 -10.68
CA GLU A 399 -34.35 29.53 -10.29
C GLU A 399 -33.55 30.32 -11.33
N GLU A 400 -34.15 31.42 -11.77
CA GLU A 400 -33.62 32.40 -12.72
C GLU A 400 -32.49 33.20 -12.05
N GLU A 401 -31.31 33.24 -12.67
CA GLU A 401 -30.39 34.35 -12.45
C GLU A 401 -29.83 34.81 -13.79
N GLU A 402 -30.16 36.05 -14.11
CA GLU A 402 -29.86 36.78 -15.32
C GLU A 402 -28.39 37.24 -15.26
N GLU A 403 -27.50 36.60 -16.03
CA GLU A 403 -26.14 37.12 -16.26
C GLU A 403 -25.82 37.23 -17.77
N GLU A 404 -25.34 38.42 -18.11
CA GLU A 404 -25.05 38.99 -19.42
C GLU A 404 -23.94 38.22 -20.21
N PRO A 405 -24.02 38.11 -21.56
CA PRO A 405 -23.16 37.19 -22.29
C PRO A 405 -21.76 37.78 -22.58
N ARG A 406 -20.72 37.22 -21.94
CA ARG A 406 -19.32 37.43 -22.28
C ARG A 406 -18.77 36.29 -23.14
N ASP A 407 -18.42 36.63 -24.38
CA ASP A 407 -17.57 35.91 -25.35
C ASP A 407 -17.85 34.42 -25.61
N ARG A 408 -18.64 34.17 -26.67
CA ARG A 408 -18.81 32.87 -27.30
C ARG A 408 -17.47 32.31 -27.80
N GLY A 409 -17.01 31.26 -27.12
CA GLY A 409 -16.00 30.34 -27.65
C GLY A 409 -16.41 29.78 -29.01
N ARG A 410 -15.49 29.87 -29.97
CA ARG A 410 -15.62 29.37 -31.34
C ARG A 410 -15.79 27.84 -31.33
N ILE A 411 -17.03 27.35 -31.39
CA ILE A 411 -17.35 25.93 -31.59
C ILE A 411 -16.81 25.50 -32.96
N ARG A 412 -15.83 24.58 -32.97
CA ARG A 412 -15.33 23.98 -34.21
C ARG A 412 -16.20 22.77 -34.54
N LYS A 413 -17.05 22.91 -35.55
CA LYS A 413 -17.82 21.81 -36.14
C LYS A 413 -16.84 20.93 -36.92
N VAL A 414 -16.58 19.71 -36.43
CA VAL A 414 -15.79 18.70 -37.16
C VAL A 414 -16.77 17.81 -37.89
N VAL A 415 -16.88 17.97 -39.20
CA VAL A 415 -17.70 17.11 -40.06
C VAL A 415 -16.84 15.92 -40.50
N LEU A 416 -17.17 14.71 -40.03
CA LEU A 416 -16.55 13.46 -40.48
C LEU A 416 -17.32 12.97 -41.70
N LEU A 417 -16.71 13.07 -42.88
CA LEU A 417 -17.30 12.57 -44.13
C LEU A 417 -16.88 11.10 -44.37
N SER A 418 -17.84 10.32 -44.85
CA SER A 418 -17.65 8.91 -45.22
C SER A 418 -16.72 8.77 -46.44
N PRO A 419 -15.91 7.70 -46.54
CA PRO A 419 -14.95 7.49 -47.64
C PRO A 419 -15.53 7.39 -49.06
N GLN A 420 -16.86 7.38 -49.20
CA GLN A 420 -17.56 7.28 -50.49
C GLN A 420 -18.18 8.61 -50.97
N THR A 421 -17.85 9.73 -50.34
CA THR A 421 -18.39 11.05 -50.73
C THR A 421 -17.93 11.44 -52.13
N THR A 422 -18.90 11.82 -52.97
CA THR A 422 -18.67 12.17 -54.38
C THR A 422 -18.10 13.60 -54.51
N PRO A 423 -17.36 13.92 -55.59
CA PRO A 423 -16.75 15.25 -55.76
C PRO A 423 -17.74 16.43 -55.72
N ASP A 424 -19.01 16.20 -56.05
CA ASP A 424 -20.04 17.24 -56.03
C ASP A 424 -20.58 17.53 -54.61
N GLU A 425 -20.61 16.53 -53.72
CA GLU A 425 -20.89 16.76 -52.29
C GLU A 425 -19.79 17.60 -51.62
N TRP A 426 -18.53 17.42 -52.04
CA TRP A 426 -17.42 18.25 -51.59
C TRP A 426 -17.58 19.73 -51.97
N ARG A 427 -18.26 20.02 -53.09
CA ARG A 427 -18.50 21.40 -53.53
C ARG A 427 -19.61 22.04 -52.70
N LYS A 428 -20.70 21.31 -52.43
CA LYS A 428 -21.79 21.77 -51.55
C LYS A 428 -21.32 22.07 -50.13
N VAL A 429 -20.53 21.19 -49.51
CA VAL A 429 -20.02 21.41 -48.15
C VAL A 429 -19.08 22.64 -48.10
N ARG A 430 -18.34 22.90 -49.18
CA ARG A 430 -17.41 24.03 -49.28
C ARG A 430 -18.14 25.36 -49.47
N GLU A 431 -19.24 25.39 -50.21
CA GLU A 431 -20.07 26.59 -50.40
C GLU A 431 -20.89 26.92 -49.13
N GLU A 432 -21.26 25.92 -48.33
CA GLU A 432 -22.05 26.11 -47.11
C GLU A 432 -21.20 26.56 -45.90
N THR A 433 -19.87 26.54 -46.00
CA THR A 433 -18.93 26.96 -44.92
C THR A 433 -18.04 28.11 -45.35
N ASP A 434 -18.65 29.24 -45.71
CA ASP A 434 -17.93 30.48 -45.98
C ASP A 434 -17.10 30.95 -44.78
N GLY A 435 -15.77 30.95 -44.94
CA GLY A 435 -14.85 31.72 -44.10
C GLY A 435 -14.02 30.96 -43.05
N THR A 436 -14.04 29.62 -42.98
CA THR A 436 -13.15 28.89 -42.05
C THR A 436 -12.05 28.09 -42.77
N SER A 437 -10.79 28.37 -42.40
CA SER A 437 -9.58 27.77 -43.00
C SER A 437 -9.50 26.26 -42.76
N PHE A 438 -9.56 25.47 -43.84
CA PHE A 438 -9.33 24.03 -43.80
C PHE A 438 -7.84 23.71 -43.96
N ARG A 439 -7.30 22.88 -43.05
CA ARG A 439 -5.96 22.28 -43.18
C ARG A 439 -6.13 20.82 -43.60
N CYS A 440 -5.85 20.52 -44.86
CA CYS A 440 -5.95 19.16 -45.40
C CYS A 440 -4.80 18.31 -44.82
N MET A 441 -5.11 17.28 -44.03
CA MET A 441 -4.14 16.24 -43.66
C MET A 441 -4.18 15.13 -44.71
N GLU A 442 -3.40 15.32 -45.76
CA GLU A 442 -3.23 14.32 -46.82
C GLU A 442 -2.27 13.21 -46.35
N LYS A 443 -2.83 12.03 -46.04
CA LYS A 443 -2.07 10.85 -45.62
C LYS A 443 -1.46 10.20 -46.87
N ARG A 444 -0.25 10.64 -47.22
CA ARG A 444 0.56 10.16 -48.36
C ARG A 444 0.83 8.64 -48.24
N ARG A 445 0.03 7.80 -48.91
CA ARG A 445 0.37 6.39 -49.17
C ARG A 445 1.46 6.36 -50.26
N ARG A 446 2.71 6.11 -49.88
CA ARG A 446 3.75 5.71 -50.85
C ARG A 446 3.42 4.28 -51.31
N ARG A 447 3.14 4.10 -52.60
CA ARG A 447 3.22 2.80 -53.28
C ARG A 447 4.69 2.51 -53.53
N VAL A 448 5.16 1.35 -53.08
CA VAL A 448 6.41 0.75 -53.56
C VAL A 448 6.04 -0.04 -54.80
N ALA A 449 6.74 0.25 -55.90
CA ALA A 449 6.84 -0.60 -57.09
C ALA A 449 8.30 -1.05 -57.18
#